data_AF-A0A9Q0WH97-F1
#
_entry.id   AF-A0A9Q0WH97-F1
#
_cell.length_a   1.000
_cell.length_b   1.000
_cell.length_c   1.000
_cell.angle_alpha   90.00
_cell.angle_beta   90.00
_cell.angle_gamma   90.00
#
_symmetry.space_group_name_H-M   'P 1'
#
loop_
_entity.id
_entity.type
_entity.pdbx_description
1 polymer ?
#
loop_
_entity_poly.entity_id
_entity_poly.type
_entity_poly.pdbx_seq_one_letter_code
_entity_poly.pdbx_strand_id
1 'polypeptide(L)'
;MGRGKFKGKPTGHRQFSTPEQMLAGTSTRPRTFKREEAEYEEEKQEEESEEESEEESEDDSDKKRKGTQGVIQIENPNLVKAKNLKAKDVDMGKTTELSRREREEIEKQRSHERYMRLQEQGKTEQARKDLDRLSLIRQQREEAARKREEEKAAKEQKKVETRK
;
A
#
# COMPACT_ATOMS: atom_id res chain seq x y z
N MET A 1 4.57 -16.74 -49.22
CA MET A 1 3.91 -16.69 -47.89
C MET A 1 3.14 -15.38 -47.77
N GLY A 2 1.84 -15.39 -48.03
CA GLY A 2 1.00 -14.18 -47.99
C GLY A 2 0.72 -13.76 -46.55
N ARG A 3 1.25 -12.60 -46.11
CA ARG A 3 0.90 -12.02 -44.83
C ARG A 3 -0.37 -11.18 -45.00
N GLY A 4 -1.50 -11.68 -44.52
CA GLY A 4 -2.77 -10.96 -44.52
C GLY A 4 -2.68 -9.67 -43.70
N LYS A 5 -3.29 -8.59 -44.19
CA LYS A 5 -3.36 -7.31 -43.46
C LYS A 5 -4.37 -7.43 -42.32
N PHE A 6 -3.89 -7.64 -41.10
CA PHE A 6 -4.71 -7.59 -39.89
C PHE A 6 -5.16 -6.15 -39.64
N LYS A 7 -6.42 -5.83 -39.93
CA LYS A 7 -7.04 -4.57 -39.48
C LYS A 7 -7.41 -4.73 -38.01
N GLY A 8 -6.51 -4.32 -37.11
CA GLY A 8 -6.85 -4.19 -35.70
C GLY A 8 -7.98 -3.18 -35.56
N LYS A 9 -9.19 -3.65 -35.22
CA LYS A 9 -10.23 -2.75 -34.74
C LYS A 9 -9.68 -2.07 -33.48
N PRO A 10 -9.95 -0.77 -33.25
CA PRO A 10 -9.60 -0.15 -31.98
C PRO A 10 -10.32 -0.95 -30.91
N THR A 11 -9.58 -1.73 -30.14
CA THR A 11 -10.10 -2.41 -28.96
C THR A 11 -10.69 -1.33 -28.09
N GLY A 12 -12.01 -1.36 -27.90
CA GLY A 12 -12.76 -0.33 -27.20
C GLY A 12 -12.04 0.09 -25.92
N HIS A 13 -11.89 1.40 -25.74
CA HIS A 13 -11.18 1.96 -24.60
C HIS A 13 -11.83 1.45 -23.32
N ARG A 14 -11.14 0.56 -22.58
CA ARG A 14 -11.65 0.02 -21.33
C ARG A 14 -11.52 1.12 -20.29
N GLN A 15 -12.65 1.66 -19.84
CA GLN A 15 -12.70 2.61 -18.74
C GLN A 15 -12.52 1.80 -17.45
N PHE A 16 -11.37 1.98 -16.79
CA PHE A 16 -11.15 1.45 -15.46
C PHE A 16 -11.52 2.53 -14.44
N SER A 17 -12.28 2.17 -13.41
CA SER A 17 -12.56 3.09 -12.31
C SER A 17 -11.27 3.46 -11.60
N THR A 18 -11.01 4.75 -11.43
CA THR A 18 -9.87 5.21 -10.62
C THR A 18 -10.16 4.95 -9.13
N PRO A 19 -9.12 4.82 -8.29
CA PRO A 19 -9.31 4.67 -6.84
C PRO A 19 -10.10 5.84 -6.23
N GLU A 20 -9.89 7.06 -6.72
CA GLU A 20 -10.66 8.24 -6.33
C GLU A 20 -12.17 8.10 -6.67
N GLN A 21 -12.51 7.56 -7.84
CA GLN A 21 -13.90 7.30 -8.23
C GLN A 21 -14.54 6.14 -7.47
N MET A 22 -13.74 5.19 -6.99
CA MET A 22 -14.22 4.10 -6.13
C MET A 22 -14.57 4.63 -4.74
N LEU A 23 -13.74 5.51 -4.17
CA LEU A 23 -13.98 6.18 -2.89
C LEU A 23 -15.18 7.14 -2.96
N ALA A 24 -15.31 7.90 -4.06
CA ALA A 24 -16.44 8.80 -4.28
C ALA A 24 -17.76 8.07 -4.60
N GLY A 25 -17.75 6.75 -4.75
CA GLY A 25 -18.92 5.94 -5.08
C GLY A 25 -19.51 6.19 -6.48
N THR A 26 -18.85 7.00 -7.32
CA THR A 26 -19.29 7.33 -8.69
C THR A 26 -18.86 6.28 -9.73
N SER A 27 -18.33 5.14 -9.28
CA SER A 27 -17.88 4.08 -10.18
C SER A 27 -19.04 3.52 -11.02
N THR A 28 -18.78 3.17 -12.27
CA THR A 28 -19.75 2.59 -13.24
C THR A 28 -20.15 1.13 -12.92
N ARG A 29 -19.98 0.68 -11.67
CA ARG A 29 -20.27 -0.69 -11.24
C ARG A 29 -21.78 -0.88 -11.07
N PRO A 30 -22.39 -1.97 -11.59
CA PRO A 30 -23.82 -2.20 -11.44
C PRO A 30 -24.19 -2.48 -9.98
N ARG A 31 -25.26 -1.84 -9.48
CA ARG A 31 -25.78 -1.96 -8.11
C ARG A 31 -26.11 -3.39 -7.65
N THR A 32 -26.20 -4.34 -8.57
CA THR A 32 -26.46 -5.75 -8.29
C THR A 32 -25.22 -6.52 -7.84
N PHE A 33 -24.02 -5.98 -8.09
CA PHE A 33 -22.77 -6.55 -7.59
C PHE A 33 -22.55 -6.05 -6.16
N LYS A 34 -23.28 -6.64 -5.21
CA LYS A 34 -23.05 -6.40 -3.79
C LYS A 34 -21.61 -6.78 -3.48
N ARG A 35 -20.88 -5.82 -2.93
CA ARG A 35 -19.54 -5.98 -2.39
C ARG A 35 -19.69 -6.87 -1.15
N GLU A 36 -19.48 -8.18 -1.28
CA GLU A 36 -18.80 -8.85 -0.18
C GLU A 36 -17.43 -8.19 -0.13
N GLU A 37 -17.17 -7.49 0.96
CA GLU A 37 -15.92 -6.79 1.20
C GLU A 37 -14.79 -7.82 1.19
N ALA A 38 -14.18 -8.00 0.02
CA ALA A 38 -12.76 -8.31 0.00
C ALA A 38 -12.08 -7.06 0.61
N GLU A 39 -11.90 -7.10 1.92
CA GLU A 39 -11.02 -6.23 2.68
C GLU A 39 -9.73 -6.10 1.88
N TYR A 40 -9.51 -4.90 1.36
CA TYR A 40 -8.18 -4.49 0.96
C TYR A 40 -7.48 -4.23 2.29
N GLU A 41 -6.70 -5.22 2.69
CA GLU A 41 -5.77 -5.21 3.81
C GLU A 41 -4.76 -4.06 3.61
N GLU A 42 -5.17 -2.83 3.89
CA GLU A 42 -4.30 -1.68 4.09
C GLU A 42 -5.04 -0.67 4.99
N GLU A 43 -4.78 -0.82 6.28
CA GLU A 43 -4.63 0.26 7.28
C GLU A 43 -5.74 1.33 7.31
N LYS A 44 -6.93 0.92 7.71
CA LYS A 44 -7.86 1.81 8.42
C LYS A 44 -8.59 1.05 9.54
N GLN A 45 -7.80 0.40 10.39
CA GLN A 45 -8.23 -0.04 11.72
C GLN A 45 -7.99 1.12 12.69
N GLU A 46 -8.91 2.06 12.77
CA GLU A 46 -9.09 2.95 13.93
C GLU A 46 -10.37 3.75 13.66
N GLU A 47 -11.33 3.66 14.58
CA GLU A 47 -12.64 4.32 14.57
C GLU A 47 -13.81 3.58 13.88
N GLU A 48 -14.03 2.30 14.17
CA GLU A 48 -15.40 1.72 14.22
C GLU A 48 -15.41 0.50 15.17
N SER A 49 -15.22 0.74 16.47
CA SER A 49 -15.44 -0.29 17.51
C SER A 49 -15.90 0.31 18.83
N GLU A 50 -16.62 1.43 18.77
CA GLU A 50 -17.33 1.97 19.92
C GLU A 50 -18.80 1.57 19.80
N GLU A 51 -19.28 0.82 20.80
CA GLU A 51 -20.70 0.56 21.09
C GLU A 51 -21.33 -0.75 20.56
N GLU A 52 -20.76 -1.91 20.91
CA GLU A 52 -21.55 -3.10 21.33
C GLU A 52 -20.62 -4.09 22.08
N SER A 53 -20.20 -3.73 23.30
CA SER A 53 -19.62 -4.68 24.24
C SER A 53 -20.59 -4.83 25.40
N GLU A 54 -21.67 -5.57 25.13
CA GLU A 54 -22.54 -6.10 26.16
C GLU A 54 -21.69 -7.00 27.06
N GLU A 55 -21.71 -6.70 28.36
CA GLU A 55 -21.11 -7.49 29.43
C GLU A 55 -21.51 -8.97 29.34
N GLU A 56 -20.56 -9.86 29.02
CA GLU A 56 -20.68 -11.26 29.42
C GLU A 56 -19.30 -11.84 29.72
N SER A 57 -18.68 -11.33 30.80
CA SER A 57 -17.57 -12.01 31.46
C SER A 57 -18.07 -12.68 32.74
N GLU A 58 -19.00 -13.62 32.57
CA GLU A 58 -19.19 -14.67 33.55
C GLU A 58 -18.10 -15.73 33.32
N ASP A 59 -17.16 -15.75 34.26
CA ASP A 59 -16.51 -16.94 34.80
C ASP A 59 -16.60 -18.20 33.89
N ASP A 60 -15.50 -18.61 33.26
CA ASP A 60 -15.46 -19.81 32.40
C ASP A 60 -15.69 -21.13 33.18
N SER A 61 -15.84 -21.08 34.52
CA SER A 61 -16.37 -22.18 35.33
C SER A 61 -17.91 -22.22 35.33
N ASP A 62 -18.58 -21.11 35.05
CA ASP A 62 -20.04 -20.94 35.09
C ASP A 62 -20.71 -20.96 33.71
N LYS A 63 -19.94 -20.98 32.62
CA LYS A 63 -20.48 -21.39 31.30
C LYS A 63 -21.05 -22.79 31.45
N LYS A 64 -22.39 -22.88 31.57
CA LYS A 64 -23.15 -24.12 31.75
C LYS A 64 -22.76 -25.12 30.66
N ARG A 65 -21.73 -25.93 30.92
CA ARG A 65 -21.22 -26.92 29.99
C ARG A 65 -22.35 -27.90 29.74
N LYS A 66 -22.73 -28.08 28.48
CA LYS A 66 -23.89 -28.91 28.12
C LYS A 66 -23.61 -30.36 28.52
N GLY A 67 -24.51 -30.98 29.28
CA GLY A 67 -24.42 -32.39 29.64
C GLY A 67 -23.38 -32.71 30.72
N THR A 68 -22.65 -33.82 30.57
CA THR A 68 -21.71 -34.34 31.59
C THR A 68 -20.36 -33.62 31.64
N GLN A 69 -20.10 -32.69 30.71
CA GLN A 69 -18.84 -31.94 30.62
C GLN A 69 -18.58 -31.01 31.82
N GLY A 70 -19.62 -30.64 32.58
CA GLY A 70 -19.49 -29.88 33.82
C GLY A 70 -19.16 -30.74 35.06
N VAL A 71 -19.35 -32.06 34.98
CA VAL A 71 -19.12 -32.99 36.10
C VAL A 71 -17.65 -33.48 36.11
N ILE A 72 -16.98 -33.44 34.96
CA ILE A 72 -15.60 -33.90 34.82
C ILE A 72 -14.65 -32.72 35.11
N GLN A 73 -13.89 -32.84 36.19
CA GLN A 73 -12.83 -31.89 36.54
C GLN A 73 -11.67 -32.02 35.55
N ILE A 74 -11.44 -30.97 34.75
CA ILE A 74 -10.33 -30.94 33.78
C ILE A 74 -9.06 -30.50 34.52
N GLU A 75 -8.29 -31.45 35.03
CA GLU A 75 -6.96 -31.23 35.62
C GLU A 75 -5.87 -31.28 34.55
N ASN A 76 -5.96 -30.42 33.52
CA ASN A 76 -4.89 -30.30 32.55
C ASN A 76 -3.80 -29.37 33.09
N PRO A 77 -2.58 -29.86 33.40
CA PRO A 77 -1.50 -29.03 33.94
C PRO A 77 -1.01 -27.95 32.97
N ASN A 78 -1.29 -28.10 31.66
CA ASN A 78 -1.00 -27.09 30.64
C ASN A 78 -2.18 -26.13 30.39
N LEU A 79 -3.28 -26.23 31.15
CA LEU A 79 -4.40 -25.32 31.03
C LEU A 79 -3.99 -23.95 31.60
N VAL A 80 -3.58 -23.06 30.70
CA VAL A 80 -3.24 -21.69 31.05
C VAL A 80 -4.52 -20.98 31.48
N LYS A 81 -4.67 -20.74 32.78
CA LYS A 81 -5.75 -19.92 33.32
C LYS A 81 -5.50 -18.46 32.93
N ALA A 82 -6.48 -17.82 32.31
CA ALA A 82 -6.40 -16.39 32.01
C ALA A 82 -6.23 -15.61 33.33
N LYS A 83 -5.16 -14.80 33.41
CA LYS A 83 -4.92 -13.89 34.53
C LYS A 83 -5.39 -12.50 34.11
N ASN A 84 -6.47 -12.01 34.72
CA ASN A 84 -6.94 -10.65 34.51
C ASN A 84 -6.04 -9.68 35.30
N LEU A 85 -5.02 -9.14 34.65
CA LEU A 85 -4.20 -8.07 35.21
C LEU A 85 -4.91 -6.73 35.01
N LYS A 86 -4.97 -5.91 36.07
CA LYS A 86 -5.56 -4.57 36.00
C LYS A 86 -4.53 -3.63 35.37
N ALA A 87 -5.01 -2.68 34.54
CA ALA A 87 -4.15 -1.72 33.83
C ALA A 87 -3.20 -0.91 34.74
N LYS A 88 -3.54 -0.78 36.04
CA LYS A 88 -2.71 -0.07 37.03
C LYS A 88 -1.47 -0.84 37.50
N ASP A 89 -1.45 -2.17 37.31
CA ASP A 89 -0.37 -3.05 37.75
C ASP A 89 0.62 -3.38 36.61
N VAL A 90 0.46 -2.75 35.45
CA VAL A 90 1.34 -2.93 34.28
C VAL A 90 2.55 -2.01 34.40
N ASP A 91 3.70 -2.58 34.76
CA ASP A 91 5.00 -1.89 34.77
C ASP A 91 5.45 -1.56 33.34
N MET A 92 5.18 -0.33 32.87
CA MET A 92 5.67 0.15 31.56
C MET A 92 7.20 0.30 31.49
N GLY A 93 7.90 0.23 32.63
CA GLY A 93 9.36 0.33 32.71
C GLY A 93 10.10 -0.98 32.42
N LYS A 94 9.40 -2.12 32.40
CA LYS A 94 9.98 -3.40 32.00
C LYS A 94 9.89 -3.49 30.49
N THR A 95 10.99 -3.20 29.80
CA THR A 95 11.13 -3.55 28.39
C THR A 95 10.97 -5.06 28.30
N THR A 96 9.77 -5.51 27.95
CA THR A 96 9.55 -6.91 27.59
C THR A 96 10.53 -7.20 26.47
N GLU A 97 11.50 -8.05 26.75
CA GLU A 97 12.46 -8.49 25.74
C GLU A 97 11.65 -9.09 24.59
N LEU A 98 11.54 -8.32 23.50
CA LEU A 98 10.78 -8.72 22.32
C LEU A 98 11.16 -10.14 21.95
N SER A 99 10.14 -10.95 21.68
CA SER A 99 10.32 -12.34 21.27
C SER A 99 11.30 -12.41 20.10
N ARG A 100 12.06 -13.50 19.97
CA ARG A 100 13.01 -13.66 18.85
C ARG A 100 12.34 -13.37 17.50
N ARG A 101 11.08 -13.78 17.35
CA ARG A 101 10.25 -13.51 16.17
C ARG A 101 10.00 -12.03 15.95
N GLU A 102 9.60 -11.31 17.00
CA GLU A 102 9.33 -9.87 16.94
C GLU A 102 10.59 -9.06 16.61
N ARG A 103 11.76 -9.48 17.14
CA ARG A 103 13.05 -8.84 16.81
C ARG A 103 13.40 -8.99 15.33
N GLU A 104 13.23 -10.20 14.79
CA GLU A 104 13.50 -10.48 13.37
C GLU A 104 12.51 -9.74 12.46
N GLU A 105 11.24 -9.63 12.84
CA GLU A 105 10.23 -8.89 12.09
C GLU A 105 10.53 -7.38 12.06
N ILE A 106 10.91 -6.79 13.19
CA ILE A 106 11.30 -5.38 13.26
C ILE A 106 12.59 -5.12 12.47
N GLU A 107 13.57 -6.03 12.53
CA GLU A 107 14.78 -5.89 11.74
C GLU A 107 14.48 -5.98 10.24
N LYS A 108 13.59 -6.89 9.83
CA LYS A 108 13.12 -7.01 8.45
C LYS A 108 12.42 -5.72 7.99
N GLN A 109 11.52 -5.17 8.80
CA GLN A 109 10.86 -3.89 8.52
C GLN A 109 11.88 -2.76 8.38
N ARG A 110 12.79 -2.60 9.33
CA ARG A 110 13.86 -1.59 9.29
C ARG A 110 14.77 -1.73 8.07
N SER A 111 15.07 -2.97 7.67
CA SER A 111 15.88 -3.24 6.48
C SER A 111 15.15 -2.82 5.20
N HIS A 112 13.84 -3.06 5.13
CA HIS A 112 13.00 -2.68 4.01
C HIS A 112 12.85 -1.17 3.92
N GLU A 113 12.54 -0.50 5.03
CA GLU A 113 12.49 0.96 5.12
C GLU A 113 13.82 1.59 4.70
N ARG A 114 14.95 1.05 5.15
CA ARG A 114 16.27 1.53 4.76
C ARG A 114 16.51 1.38 3.26
N TYR A 115 16.10 0.25 2.68
CA TYR A 115 16.18 0.03 1.24
C TYR A 115 15.33 1.03 0.46
N MET A 116 14.07 1.23 0.87
CA MET A 116 13.15 2.20 0.27
C MET A 116 13.71 3.63 0.38
N ARG A 117 14.22 4.00 1.55
CA ARG A 117 14.86 5.31 1.77
C ARG A 117 16.11 5.50 0.90
N LEU A 118 16.90 4.46 0.67
CA LEU A 118 18.06 4.53 -0.22
C LEU A 118 17.65 4.65 -1.69
N GLN A 119 16.55 4.01 -2.09
CA GLN A 119 15.98 4.12 -3.43
C GLN A 119 15.48 5.55 -3.69
N GLU A 120 14.72 6.11 -2.74
CA GLU A 120 14.24 7.50 -2.79
C GLU A 120 15.39 8.51 -2.85
N GLN A 121 16.47 8.26 -2.09
CA GLN A 121 17.68 9.07 -2.13
C GLN A 121 18.48 8.92 -3.44
N GLY A 122 18.09 8.02 -4.33
CA GLY A 122 18.84 7.77 -5.57
C GLY A 122 20.16 7.05 -5.35
N LYS A 123 20.37 6.41 -4.19
CA LYS A 123 21.66 5.80 -3.83
C LYS A 123 21.82 4.37 -4.30
N THR A 124 20.71 3.66 -4.56
CA THR A 124 20.73 2.32 -5.16
C THR A 124 21.18 2.39 -6.62
N GLU A 125 21.78 1.33 -7.13
CA GLU A 125 22.25 1.29 -8.51
C GLU A 125 21.12 1.47 -9.53
N GLN A 126 19.92 0.97 -9.20
CA GLN A 126 18.73 1.13 -10.02
C GLN A 126 18.31 2.60 -10.09
N ALA A 127 18.18 3.26 -8.94
CA ALA A 127 17.77 4.66 -8.90
C ALA A 127 18.82 5.58 -9.53
N ARG A 128 20.12 5.29 -9.39
CA ARG A 128 21.18 6.01 -10.11
C ARG A 128 21.00 5.92 -11.62
N LYS A 129 20.78 4.71 -12.17
CA LYS A 129 20.54 4.50 -13.61
C LYS A 129 19.30 5.25 -14.08
N ASP A 130 18.22 5.25 -13.28
CA ASP A 130 17.00 5.98 -13.61
C ASP A 130 17.23 7.49 -13.62
N LEU A 131 17.97 8.04 -12.64
CA LEU A 131 18.36 9.44 -12.61
C LEU A 131 19.25 9.81 -13.80
N ASP A 132 20.22 8.97 -14.16
CA ASP A 132 21.09 9.16 -15.33
C ASP A 132 20.27 9.14 -16.63
N ARG A 133 19.29 8.25 -16.73
CA ARG A 133 18.37 8.21 -17.87
C ARG A 133 17.54 9.49 -17.95
N LEU A 134 17.03 9.98 -16.82
CA LEU A 134 16.25 11.23 -16.77
C LEU A 134 17.11 12.45 -17.10
N SER A 135 18.36 12.49 -16.66
CA SER A 135 19.30 13.58 -16.97
C SER A 135 19.62 13.64 -18.46
N LEU A 136 19.85 12.48 -19.10
CA LEU A 136 20.05 12.38 -20.55
C LEU A 136 18.83 12.87 -21.33
N ILE A 137 17.61 12.52 -20.89
CA ILE A 137 16.37 13.02 -21.52
C ILE A 137 16.24 14.55 -21.35
N ARG A 138 16.58 15.09 -20.17
CA ARG A 138 16.60 16.55 -19.97
C ARG A 138 17.59 17.22 -20.92
N GLN A 139 18.82 16.71 -21.03
CA GLN A 139 19.82 17.23 -21.95
C GLN A 139 19.32 17.21 -23.40
N GLN A 140 18.76 16.09 -23.87
CA GLN A 140 18.20 16.01 -25.22
C GLN A 140 17.06 17.01 -25.47
N ARG A 141 16.22 17.25 -24.45
CA ARG A 141 15.14 18.24 -24.55
C ARG A 141 15.68 19.67 -24.59
N GLU A 142 16.66 19.98 -23.77
CA GLU A 142 17.32 21.29 -23.74
C GLU A 142 18.08 21.56 -25.04
N GLU A 143 18.83 20.59 -25.56
CA GLU A 143 19.50 20.70 -26.86
C GLU A 143 18.49 20.87 -28.01
N ALA A 144 17.38 20.14 -28.00
CA ALA A 144 16.34 20.29 -29.01
C ALA A 144 15.64 21.65 -28.90
N ALA A 145 15.46 22.20 -27.70
CA ALA A 145 14.92 23.54 -27.49
C ALA A 145 15.90 24.60 -28.02
N ARG A 146 17.19 24.51 -27.65
CA ARG A 146 18.24 25.40 -28.16
C ARG A 146 18.34 25.38 -29.69
N LYS A 147 18.38 24.19 -30.31
CA LYS A 147 18.39 24.06 -31.78
C LYS A 147 17.16 24.72 -32.43
N ARG A 148 15.98 24.59 -31.83
CA ARG A 148 14.76 25.26 -32.33
C ARG A 148 14.82 26.78 -32.17
N GLU A 149 15.39 27.28 -31.09
CA GLU A 149 15.57 28.73 -30.87
C GLU A 149 16.60 29.32 -31.84
N GLU A 150 17.72 28.64 -32.06
CA GLU A 150 18.74 29.03 -33.04
C GLU A 150 18.18 29.03 -34.47
N GLU A 151 17.42 28.00 -34.86
CA GLU A 151 16.77 27.98 -36.17
C GLU A 151 15.73 29.09 -36.34
N LYS A 152 14.97 29.41 -35.28
CA LYS A 152 14.00 30.52 -35.30
C LYS A 152 14.72 31.85 -35.44
N ALA A 153 15.76 32.08 -34.65
CA ALA A 153 16.59 33.29 -34.71
C ALA A 153 17.24 33.46 -36.09
N ALA A 154 17.81 32.39 -36.67
CA ALA A 154 18.39 32.43 -38.01
C ALA A 154 17.34 32.71 -39.10
N LYS A 155 16.12 32.14 -38.97
CA LYS A 155 15.00 32.44 -39.88
C LYS A 155 14.53 33.89 -39.74
N GLU A 156 14.52 34.45 -38.55
CA GLU A 156 14.19 35.86 -38.32
C GLU A 156 15.26 36.80 -38.87
N GLN A 157 16.54 36.53 -38.65
CA GLN A 157 17.64 37.30 -39.24
C GLN A 157 17.56 37.29 -40.76
N LYS A 158 17.35 36.11 -41.39
CA LYS A 158 17.14 36.02 -42.85
C LYS A 158 15.92 36.82 -43.31
N LYS A 159 14.81 36.79 -42.58
CA LYS A 159 13.61 37.61 -42.91
C LYS A 159 13.89 39.10 -42.82
N VAL A 160 14.64 39.55 -41.80
CA VAL A 160 15.02 40.95 -41.63
C VAL A 160 15.98 41.38 -42.74
N GLU A 161 16.94 40.54 -43.11
CA GLU A 161 17.87 40.78 -44.23
C GLU A 161 17.13 40.87 -45.57
N THR A 162 16.16 39.99 -45.83
CA THR A 162 15.34 40.04 -47.07
C THR A 162 14.37 41.22 -47.14
N ARG A 163 14.09 41.89 -46.02
CA ARG A 163 13.18 43.05 -45.95
C ARG A 163 13.91 44.38 -46.06
N LYS A 164 15.25 44.38 -46.05
CA LYS A 164 16.10 45.56 -46.15
C LYS A 164 16.60 45.72 -47.58
#